data_AF-A0A933JV75-F1
#
_entry.id   AF-A0A933JV75-F1
#
_cell.length_a   1.000
_cell.length_b   1.000
_cell.length_c   1.000
_cell.angle_alpha   90.00
_cell.angle_beta   90.00
_cell.angle_gamma   90.00
#
_symmetry.space_group_name_H-M   'P 1'
#
loop_
_entity.id
_entity.type
_entity.pdbx_description
1 polymer ?
#
loop_
_entity_poly.entity_id
_entity_poly.type
_entity_poly.pdbx_seq_one_letter_code
_entity_poly.pdbx_strand_id
1 'polypeptide(L)'
;MKRTYQFAQPSGHVACALESGESIVLPIFAGILRHATEEELRELLTRPVVARKYTRAALVDAAWPVLREFPRTWLLECLAGLDVPLGRRRALEFMLNAE
;
A
#
# COMPACT_ATOMS: atom_id res chain seq x y z
N MET A 1 24.16 -14.80 -14.31
CA MET A 1 23.10 -14.95 -13.30
C MET A 1 21.90 -14.11 -13.71
N LYS A 2 20.84 -14.74 -14.25
CA LYS A 2 19.56 -14.07 -14.48
C LYS A 2 18.90 -13.86 -13.11
N ARG A 3 18.89 -12.62 -12.60
CA ARG A 3 18.02 -12.24 -11.49
C ARG A 3 16.59 -12.25 -12.02
N THR A 4 15.89 -13.36 -11.88
CA THR A 4 14.45 -13.42 -12.07
C THR A 4 13.86 -12.57 -10.94
N TYR A 5 13.50 -11.33 -11.24
CA TYR A 5 12.72 -10.50 -10.32
C TYR A 5 11.34 -11.16 -10.22
N GLN A 6 11.17 -12.08 -9.27
CA GLN A 6 9.83 -12.45 -8.82
C GLN A 6 9.28 -11.21 -8.12
N PHE A 7 8.43 -10.48 -8.82
CA PHE A 7 7.63 -9.44 -8.19
C PHE A 7 6.84 -10.10 -7.06
N ALA A 8 6.91 -9.52 -5.86
CA ALA A 8 6.11 -9.99 -4.74
C ALA A 8 4.64 -10.02 -5.18
N GLN A 9 3.99 -11.16 -5.03
CA GLN A 9 2.55 -11.31 -5.23
C GLN A 9 1.86 -11.09 -3.89
N PRO A 10 0.67 -10.47 -3.86
CA PRO A 10 -0.06 -10.33 -2.62
C PRO A 10 -0.47 -11.71 -2.11
N SER A 11 -0.28 -11.99 -0.82
CA SER A 11 -0.70 -13.26 -0.22
C SER A 11 -2.21 -13.32 0.08
N GLY A 12 -2.93 -12.23 -0.18
CA GLY A 12 -4.37 -12.14 -0.09
C GLY A 12 -4.83 -10.68 -0.12
N HIS A 13 -6.11 -10.48 0.14
CA HIS A 13 -6.72 -9.17 0.23
C HIS A 13 -7.60 -9.07 1.48
N VAL A 14 -7.70 -7.87 2.04
CA VAL A 14 -8.50 -7.56 3.23
C VAL A 14 -9.43 -6.39 2.91
N ALA A 15 -10.72 -6.55 3.22
CA ALA A 15 -11.65 -5.44 3.21
C ALA A 15 -11.51 -4.63 4.50
N CYS A 16 -11.36 -3.32 4.38
CA CYS A 16 -11.31 -2.37 5.48
C CYS A 16 -12.45 -1.36 5.34
N ALA A 17 -13.34 -1.31 6.34
CA ALA A 17 -14.42 -0.34 6.40
C ALA A 17 -13.88 1.00 6.91
N LEU A 18 -13.93 2.03 6.08
CA LEU A 18 -13.53 3.40 6.40
C LEU A 18 -14.61 4.11 7.22
N GLU A 19 -14.20 5.16 7.93
CA GLU A 19 -15.11 6.02 8.70
C GLU A 19 -16.14 6.76 7.82
N SER A 20 -15.87 6.90 6.51
CA SER A 20 -16.81 7.44 5.53
C SER A 20 -17.98 6.50 5.20
N GLY A 21 -17.94 5.25 5.67
CA GLY A 21 -18.88 4.19 5.31
C GLY A 21 -18.49 3.42 4.03
N GLU A 22 -17.43 3.83 3.35
CA GLU A 22 -16.87 3.11 2.21
C GLU A 22 -16.00 1.94 2.67
N SER A 23 -15.88 0.90 1.83
CA SER A 23 -14.94 -0.20 2.07
C SER A 23 -13.84 -0.17 1.01
N ILE A 24 -12.60 -0.26 1.44
CA ILE A 24 -11.45 -0.46 0.55
C ILE A 24 -10.94 -1.89 0.65
N VAL A 25 -10.38 -2.40 -0.45
CA VAL A 25 -9.74 -3.72 -0.49
C VAL A 25 -8.25 -3.51 -0.56
N LEU A 26 -7.52 -3.99 0.44
CA LEU A 26 -6.06 -3.83 0.53
C LEU A 26 -5.35 -5.15 0.27
N PRO A 27 -4.28 -5.16 -0.56
CA PRO A 27 -3.45 -6.33 -0.72
C PRO A 27 -2.63 -6.59 0.56
N ILE A 28 -2.28 -7.85 0.79
CA ILE A 28 -1.42 -8.28 1.89
C ILE A 28 -0.03 -8.54 1.33
N PHE A 29 0.92 -7.74 1.77
CA PHE A 29 2.34 -7.92 1.52
C PHE A 29 3.10 -7.94 2.84
N ALA A 30 3.78 -9.06 3.11
CA ALA A 30 4.72 -9.15 4.20
C ALA A 30 5.85 -8.12 4.05
N GLY A 31 6.36 -7.63 5.17
CA GLY A 31 7.51 -6.71 5.19
C GLY A 31 7.18 -5.22 5.00
N ILE A 32 5.96 -4.85 4.60
CA ILE A 32 5.54 -3.43 4.57
C ILE A 32 5.42 -2.89 6.01
N LEU A 33 4.77 -3.63 6.90
CA LEU A 33 4.88 -3.40 8.34
C LEU A 33 5.91 -4.39 8.91
N ARG A 34 7.08 -3.87 9.29
CA ARG A 34 8.28 -4.65 9.66
C ARG A 34 8.10 -5.64 10.82
N HIS A 35 7.02 -5.53 11.58
CA HIS A 35 6.77 -6.32 12.79
C HIS A 35 5.49 -7.15 12.73
N ALA A 36 4.79 -7.20 11.58
CA ALA A 36 3.55 -7.94 11.45
C ALA A 36 3.73 -9.15 10.51
N THR A 37 3.26 -10.32 10.93
CA THR A 37 3.12 -11.49 10.05
C THR A 37 1.96 -11.30 9.08
N GLU A 38 1.84 -12.19 8.09
CA GLU A 38 0.72 -12.13 7.16
C GLU A 38 -0.64 -12.39 7.83
N GLU A 39 -0.70 -13.30 8.81
CA GLU A 39 -1.92 -13.54 9.58
C GLU A 39 -2.29 -12.32 10.42
N GLU A 40 -1.31 -11.69 11.07
CA GLU A 40 -1.52 -10.48 11.85
C GLU A 40 -1.98 -9.33 10.95
N LEU A 41 -1.41 -9.19 9.75
CA LEU A 41 -1.84 -8.20 8.78
C LEU A 41 -3.31 -8.39 8.36
N ARG A 42 -3.80 -9.63 8.25
CA ARG A 42 -5.22 -9.89 7.93
C ARG A 42 -6.16 -9.25 8.94
N GLU A 43 -5.86 -9.40 10.21
CA GLU A 43 -6.65 -8.81 11.29
C GLU A 43 -6.41 -7.29 11.38
N LEU A 44 -5.15 -6.87 11.38
CA LEU A 44 -4.77 -5.48 11.57
C LEU A 44 -5.31 -4.56 10.48
N LEU A 45 -5.28 -4.99 9.21
CA LEU A 45 -5.73 -4.19 8.08
C LEU A 45 -7.24 -3.97 8.05
N THR A 46 -8.03 -4.68 8.85
CA THR A 46 -9.44 -4.34 9.04
C THR A 46 -9.64 -2.97 9.71
N ARG A 47 -8.61 -2.48 10.42
CA ARG A 47 -8.66 -1.21 11.16
C ARG A 47 -8.18 -0.05 10.28
N PRO A 48 -9.00 1.00 10.03
CA PRO A 48 -8.65 2.12 9.14
C PRO A 48 -7.33 2.82 9.48
N VAL A 49 -7.05 2.98 10.76
CA VAL A 49 -5.81 3.61 11.23
C VAL A 49 -4.58 2.80 10.81
N VAL A 50 -4.67 1.46 10.87
CA VAL A 50 -3.57 0.58 10.49
C VAL A 50 -3.47 0.45 8.97
N ALA A 51 -4.61 0.36 8.28
CA ALA A 51 -4.68 0.44 6.82
C ALA A 51 -3.96 1.67 6.27
N ARG A 52 -4.22 2.87 6.82
CA ARG A 52 -3.51 4.11 6.42
C ARG A 52 -2.01 4.03 6.69
N LYS A 53 -1.62 3.53 7.87
CA LYS A 53 -0.20 3.37 8.23
C LYS A 53 0.52 2.41 7.28
N TYR A 54 -0.12 1.28 6.98
CA TYR A 54 0.36 0.26 6.04
C TYR A 54 0.56 0.84 4.64
N THR A 55 -0.46 1.51 4.09
CA THR A 55 -0.38 2.13 2.77
C THR A 55 0.66 3.24 2.70
N ARG A 56 0.79 4.06 3.76
CA ARG A 56 1.85 5.07 3.83
C ARG A 56 3.24 4.44 3.85
N ALA A 57 3.45 3.38 4.61
CA ALA A 57 4.72 2.65 4.58
C ALA A 57 5.01 2.08 3.18
N ALA A 58 3.99 1.56 2.48
CA ALA A 58 4.12 1.12 1.09
C ALA A 58 4.52 2.27 0.16
N LEU A 59 3.89 3.44 0.26
CA LEU A 59 4.23 4.61 -0.56
C LEU A 59 5.68 5.07 -0.37
N VAL A 60 6.22 4.94 0.84
CA VAL A 60 7.63 5.27 1.12
C VAL A 60 8.57 4.23 0.52
N ASP A 61 8.41 2.95 0.89
CA ASP A 61 9.45 1.93 0.72
C ASP A 61 9.18 0.93 -0.42
N ALA A 62 7.92 0.75 -0.84
CA ALA A 62 7.56 -0.30 -1.79
C ALA A 62 7.87 0.07 -3.25
N ALA A 63 8.21 -0.97 -4.03
CA ALA A 63 8.38 -0.85 -5.47
C ALA A 63 7.03 -0.62 -6.18
N TRP A 64 7.05 -0.01 -7.36
CA TRP A 64 5.84 0.28 -8.13
C TRP A 64 4.92 -0.93 -8.36
N PRO A 65 5.41 -2.14 -8.69
CA PRO A 65 4.54 -3.31 -8.87
C PRO A 65 3.70 -3.66 -7.64
N VAL A 66 4.22 -3.41 -6.44
CA VAL A 66 3.47 -3.61 -5.19
C VAL A 66 2.39 -2.54 -5.04
N LEU A 67 2.70 -1.29 -5.36
CA LEU A 67 1.75 -0.18 -5.26
C LEU A 67 0.58 -0.31 -6.24
N ARG A 68 0.79 -0.93 -7.41
CA ARG A 68 -0.29 -1.15 -8.40
C ARG A 68 -1.41 -2.07 -7.92
N GLU A 69 -1.15 -2.90 -6.91
CA GLU A 69 -2.16 -3.78 -6.32
C GLU A 69 -3.09 -3.05 -5.32
N PHE A 70 -2.76 -1.82 -4.95
CA PHE A 70 -3.59 -1.02 -4.04
C PHE A 70 -4.64 -0.20 -4.81
N PRO A 71 -5.78 0.11 -4.19
CA PRO A 71 -6.77 1.01 -4.79
C PRO A 71 -6.15 2.40 -5.05
N ARG A 72 -6.22 2.87 -6.29
CA ARG A 72 -5.61 4.14 -6.71
C ARG A 72 -6.12 5.34 -5.90
N THR A 73 -7.44 5.44 -5.71
CA THR A 73 -8.06 6.52 -4.94
C THR A 73 -7.51 6.57 -3.52
N TRP A 74 -7.37 5.41 -2.90
CA TRP A 74 -6.79 5.25 -1.57
C TRP A 74 -5.32 5.66 -1.50
N LEU A 75 -4.51 5.31 -2.52
CA LEU A 75 -3.11 5.75 -2.60
C LEU A 75 -3.00 7.27 -2.68
N LEU A 76 -3.84 7.92 -3.48
CA LEU A 76 -3.86 9.38 -3.63
C LEU A 76 -4.24 10.07 -2.32
N GLU A 77 -5.27 9.58 -1.63
CA GLU A 77 -5.65 10.08 -0.29
C GLU A 77 -4.53 9.92 0.73
N CYS A 78 -3.88 8.76 0.75
CA CYS A 78 -2.77 8.50 1.65
C CYS A 78 -1.55 9.38 1.34
N LEU A 79 -1.31 9.68 0.07
CA LEU A 79 -0.19 10.52 -0.41
C LEU A 79 -0.39 12.00 -0.07
N ALA A 80 -1.62 12.52 -0.14
CA ALA A 80 -1.92 13.93 0.09
C ALA A 80 -1.39 14.45 1.45
N GLY A 81 -1.44 13.61 2.49
CA GLY A 81 -0.97 13.92 3.84
C GLY A 81 0.35 13.24 4.24
N LEU A 82 1.11 12.68 3.29
CA LEU A 82 2.35 11.96 3.58
C LEU A 82 3.58 12.81 3.26
N ASP A 83 4.47 12.97 4.25
CA ASP A 83 5.77 13.58 4.02
C ASP A 83 6.72 12.56 3.39
N VAL A 84 7.03 12.76 2.10
CA VAL A 84 8.04 11.98 1.35
C VAL A 84 8.95 12.92 0.59
N PRO A 85 10.20 12.53 0.29
CA PRO A 85 11.10 13.34 -0.52
C PRO A 85 10.46 13.79 -1.84
N LEU A 86 10.71 15.03 -2.26
CA LEU A 86 10.06 15.63 -3.44
C LEU A 86 10.19 14.77 -4.71
N GLY A 87 11.35 14.15 -4.92
CA GLY A 87 11.56 13.24 -6.05
C GLY A 87 10.65 12.01 -6.02
N ARG A 88 10.47 11.42 -4.84
CA ARG A 88 9.55 10.30 -4.63
C ARG A 88 8.10 10.72 -4.81
N ARG A 89 7.71 11.88 -4.26
CA ARG A 89 6.36 12.44 -4.45
C ARG A 89 6.02 12.61 -5.92
N ARG A 90 6.88 13.31 -6.68
CA ARG A 90 6.66 13.54 -8.12
C ARG A 90 6.58 12.24 -8.91
N ALA A 91 7.43 11.26 -8.59
CA ALA A 91 7.37 9.95 -9.23
C ALA A 91 6.04 9.23 -8.93
N LEU A 92 5.59 9.24 -7.67
CA LEU A 92 4.31 8.65 -7.27
C LEU A 92 3.13 9.37 -7.95
N GLU A 93 3.11 10.70 -7.95
CA GLU A 93 2.08 11.49 -8.63
C GLU A 93 2.04 11.21 -10.13
N PHE A 94 3.20 11.13 -10.78
CA PHE A 94 3.27 10.79 -12.20
C PHE A 94 2.73 9.39 -12.47
N MET A 95 3.19 8.38 -11.72
CA MET A 95 2.77 6.99 -11.90
C MET A 95 1.27 6.82 -11.60
N LEU A 96 0.75 7.48 -10.56
CA LEU A 96 -0.67 7.43 -10.22
C LEU A 96 -1.54 8.19 -11.22
N ASN A 97 -1.05 9.24 -11.89
CA ASN A 97 -1.84 10.01 -12.87
C ASN A 97 -1.70 9.52 -14.32
N ALA A 98 -0.82 8.55 -14.59
CA ALA A 98 -0.54 8.06 -15.94
C ALA A 98 -1.38 6.84 -16.38
N GLU A 99 -2.26 6.31 -15.51
CA GLU A 99 -3.20 5.22 -15.79
C GLU A 99 -4.63 5.72 -16.00
#